data_AF-A0A8S9US35-F1
#
_entry.id   AF-A0A8S9US35-F1
#
_cell.length_a   1.000
_cell.length_b   1.000
_cell.length_c   1.000
_cell.angle_alpha   90.00
_cell.angle_beta   90.00
_cell.angle_gamma   90.00
#
_symmetry.space_group_name_H-M   'P 1'
#
loop_
_entity.id
_entity.type
_entity.pdbx_description
1 polymer ?
#
loop_
_entity_poly.entity_id
_entity_poly.type
_entity_poly.pdbx_seq_one_letter_code
_entity_poly.pdbx_strand_id
1 'polypeptide(L)'
;MLQSLNLPTIPRRSKSAPAPKQTQRTEPVRRSGRLRNESIQAEKRQKKRQLEVNRLLQQQENEEEQSFLVERPQQKQKRAHDQCESLREHEFQRALRQYPPTIALPFVYPCQLKKSFDDGMLQYSPSSSLEIELDAFHSRCLGIQLLPAGRNTVAQALCPPGYTTRFSIMSKIHLWKNAITLFVRESDGLLYSHMLKRESAGVYFDWSAQAQRQEISSAVMQQLRHTQKGDEELRLNDSYYVGDQSSATTPVLLFLQHAKGPYIYCGRIGYLGFESDSVKFRWQLLDVAAMDWRLDHKVLQVL
;
A
#
# COMPACT_ATOMS: atom_id res chain seq x y z
N MET A 1 -33.65 8.37 15.19
CA MET A 1 -34.63 8.29 16.29
C MET A 1 -35.48 7.05 16.06
N LEU A 2 -35.16 5.93 16.75
CA LEU A 2 -35.89 4.67 16.60
C LEU A 2 -36.90 4.54 17.74
N GLN A 3 -38.17 4.45 17.36
CA GLN A 3 -39.34 4.42 18.24
C GLN A 3 -39.45 3.06 18.95
N SER A 4 -39.64 3.10 20.27
CA SER A 4 -39.90 1.97 21.15
C SER A 4 -41.34 1.48 21.02
N LEU A 5 -41.51 0.16 20.91
CA LEU A 5 -42.81 -0.51 20.93
C LEU A 5 -43.25 -0.77 22.38
N ASN A 6 -44.37 -0.15 22.76
CA ASN A 6 -45.09 -0.39 24.01
C ASN A 6 -45.88 -1.71 23.92
N LEU A 7 -45.68 -2.61 24.88
CA LEU A 7 -46.56 -3.78 25.11
C LEU A 7 -47.43 -3.54 26.36
N PRO A 8 -48.74 -3.84 26.30
CA PRO A 8 -49.66 -3.59 27.40
C PRO A 8 -49.59 -4.66 28.50
N THR A 9 -49.60 -4.19 29.75
CA THR A 9 -49.61 -4.97 30.99
C THR A 9 -51.03 -5.47 31.29
N ILE A 10 -51.20 -6.79 31.47
CA ILE A 10 -52.47 -7.41 31.87
C ILE A 10 -52.58 -7.40 33.41
N PRO A 11 -53.64 -6.82 34.01
CA PRO A 11 -53.84 -6.87 35.46
C PRO A 11 -54.53 -8.18 35.87
N ARG A 12 -53.96 -8.92 36.83
CA ARG A 12 -54.65 -10.05 37.47
C ARG A 12 -55.30 -9.63 38.78
N ARG A 13 -56.62 -9.77 38.75
CA ARG A 13 -57.65 -9.46 39.75
C ARG A 13 -57.52 -10.38 40.98
N SER A 14 -57.45 -9.76 42.16
CA SER A 14 -57.64 -10.40 43.46
C SER A 14 -59.11 -10.81 43.65
N LYS A 15 -59.35 -12.01 44.19
CA LYS A 15 -60.64 -12.40 44.77
C LYS A 15 -60.42 -13.08 46.11
N SER A 16 -61.18 -12.59 47.08
CA SER A 16 -61.27 -12.98 48.48
C SER A 16 -62.02 -14.30 48.71
N ALA A 17 -61.86 -14.81 49.93
CA ALA A 17 -62.23 -16.12 50.48
C ALA A 17 -63.72 -16.54 50.37
N PRO A 18 -64.00 -17.82 50.67
CA PRO A 18 -64.65 -18.08 51.96
C PRO A 18 -64.11 -19.32 52.72
N ALA A 19 -64.09 -19.23 54.06
CA ALA A 19 -64.10 -20.38 54.98
C ALA A 19 -65.55 -20.92 55.12
N PRO A 20 -65.87 -21.99 55.88
CA PRO A 20 -65.04 -22.99 56.58
C PRO A 20 -65.49 -24.45 56.30
N LYS A 21 -64.76 -25.45 56.81
CA LYS A 21 -65.32 -26.66 57.45
C LYS A 21 -64.19 -27.49 58.07
N GLN A 22 -64.25 -27.62 59.41
CA GLN A 22 -63.46 -28.57 60.18
C GLN A 22 -63.85 -29.99 59.76
N THR A 23 -62.95 -30.66 59.05
CA THR A 23 -62.98 -32.12 58.92
C THR A 23 -61.97 -32.72 59.88
N GLN A 24 -62.48 -33.67 60.64
CA GLN A 24 -61.80 -34.36 61.72
C GLN A 24 -60.48 -34.99 61.27
N ARG A 25 -59.51 -34.86 62.17
CA ARG A 25 -58.17 -35.41 62.11
C ARG A 25 -58.25 -36.94 62.22
N THR A 26 -58.24 -37.64 61.10
CA THR A 26 -57.82 -39.04 61.05
C THR A 26 -56.32 -39.07 60.79
N GLU A 27 -55.54 -39.53 61.76
CA GLU A 27 -54.11 -39.80 61.59
C GLU A 27 -53.89 -40.85 60.49
N PRO A 28 -53.13 -40.55 59.42
CA PRO A 28 -52.57 -41.59 58.59
C PRO A 28 -51.25 -42.05 59.22
N VAL A 29 -51.36 -43.24 59.79
CA VAL A 29 -50.33 -44.25 59.96
C VAL A 29 -49.23 -44.16 58.88
N ARG A 30 -47.98 -44.22 59.35
CA ARG A 30 -46.73 -44.36 58.57
C ARG A 30 -46.45 -43.27 57.54
N ARG A 31 -45.68 -42.25 57.97
CA ARG A 31 -44.89 -41.35 57.10
C ARG A 31 -44.04 -42.20 56.15
N SER A 32 -44.54 -42.37 54.93
CA SER A 32 -43.95 -43.23 53.91
C SER A 32 -42.63 -42.63 53.39
N GLY A 33 -41.64 -43.48 53.12
CA GLY A 33 -40.36 -43.08 52.52
C GLY A 33 -40.48 -42.37 51.17
N ARG A 34 -41.69 -42.30 50.58
CA ARG A 34 -41.99 -41.66 49.30
C ARG A 34 -41.81 -40.13 49.34
N LEU A 35 -42.30 -39.46 50.38
CA LEU A 35 -42.12 -38.00 50.57
C LEU A 35 -40.66 -37.62 50.84
N ARG A 36 -39.91 -38.50 51.52
CA ARG A 36 -38.47 -38.31 51.78
C ARG A 36 -37.68 -38.42 50.47
N ASN A 37 -38.01 -39.39 49.62
CA ASN A 37 -37.38 -39.55 48.31
C ASN A 37 -37.73 -38.41 47.34
N GLU A 38 -38.95 -37.88 47.35
CA GLU A 38 -39.34 -36.70 46.56
C GLU A 38 -38.59 -35.43 47.02
N SER A 39 -38.44 -35.23 48.34
CA SER A 39 -37.63 -34.13 48.88
C SER A 39 -36.16 -34.23 48.45
N ILE A 40 -35.58 -35.42 48.49
CA ILE A 40 -34.19 -35.67 48.05
C ILE A 40 -34.05 -35.45 46.53
N GLN A 41 -35.03 -35.87 45.73
CA GLN A 41 -35.04 -35.62 44.29
C GLN A 41 -35.21 -34.13 43.95
N ALA A 42 -36.05 -33.40 44.68
CA ALA A 42 -36.23 -31.97 44.51
C ALA A 42 -34.93 -31.21 44.82
N GLU A 43 -34.26 -31.55 45.91
CA GLU A 43 -32.96 -30.97 46.29
C GLU A 43 -31.88 -31.27 45.25
N LYS A 44 -31.82 -32.50 44.72
CA LYS A 44 -30.90 -32.86 43.62
C LYS A 44 -31.18 -32.07 42.34
N ARG A 45 -32.45 -31.86 41.98
CA ARG A 45 -32.84 -31.03 40.82
C ARG A 45 -32.46 -29.57 41.03
N GLN A 46 -32.63 -29.05 42.24
CA GLN A 46 -32.28 -27.68 42.59
C GLN A 46 -30.75 -27.46 42.56
N LYS A 47 -29.97 -28.40 43.12
CA LYS A 47 -28.51 -28.40 43.01
C LYS A 47 -28.03 -28.49 41.57
N LYS A 48 -28.65 -29.35 40.74
CA LYS A 48 -28.30 -29.47 39.32
C LYS A 48 -28.56 -28.16 38.56
N ARG A 49 -29.70 -27.51 38.81
CA ARG A 49 -30.02 -26.18 38.24
C ARG A 49 -29.04 -25.10 38.69
N GLN A 50 -28.67 -25.08 39.98
CA GLN A 50 -27.65 -24.14 40.48
C GLN A 50 -26.28 -24.35 39.81
N LEU A 51 -25.87 -25.60 39.62
CA LEU A 51 -24.61 -25.92 38.97
C LEU A 51 -24.60 -25.48 37.50
N GLU A 52 -25.73 -25.65 36.81
CA GLU A 52 -25.91 -25.25 35.41
C GLU A 52 -25.91 -23.72 35.27
N VAL A 53 -26.57 -23.00 36.18
CA VAL A 53 -26.54 -21.52 36.22
C VAL A 53 -25.11 -21.01 36.48
N ASN A 54 -24.39 -21.59 37.44
CA ASN A 54 -23.01 -21.21 37.71
C ASN A 54 -22.10 -21.47 36.51
N ARG A 55 -22.33 -22.57 35.77
CA ARG A 55 -21.55 -22.90 34.57
C ARG A 55 -21.80 -21.92 33.43
N LEU A 56 -23.04 -21.45 33.26
CA LEU A 56 -23.38 -20.43 32.26
C LEU A 56 -22.77 -19.07 32.61
N LEU A 57 -22.86 -18.65 33.88
CA LEU A 57 -22.22 -17.41 34.34
C LEU A 57 -20.71 -17.42 34.10
N GLN A 58 -20.06 -18.55 34.40
CA GLN A 58 -18.62 -18.69 34.19
C GLN A 58 -18.23 -18.74 32.71
N GLN A 59 -19.09 -19.23 31.82
CA GLN A 59 -18.88 -19.12 30.38
C GLN A 59 -19.02 -17.66 29.91
N GLN A 60 -20.00 -16.94 30.43
CA GLN A 60 -20.24 -15.54 30.08
C GLN A 60 -19.08 -14.62 30.54
N GLU A 61 -18.57 -14.82 31.75
CA GLU A 61 -17.38 -14.11 32.26
C GLU A 61 -16.15 -14.40 31.40
N ASN A 62 -15.93 -15.66 31.00
CA ASN A 62 -14.81 -16.03 30.13
C ASN A 62 -14.93 -15.43 28.72
N GLU A 63 -16.15 -15.35 28.16
CA GLU A 63 -16.40 -14.72 26.86
C GLU A 63 -16.17 -13.20 26.93
N GLU A 64 -16.62 -12.54 27.99
CA GLU A 64 -16.37 -11.12 28.24
C GLU A 64 -14.87 -10.82 28.41
N GLU A 65 -14.15 -11.61 29.22
CA GLU A 65 -12.70 -11.48 29.37
C GLU A 65 -11.94 -11.70 28.06
N GLN A 66 -12.34 -12.70 27.26
CA GLN A 66 -11.76 -12.94 25.94
C GLN A 66 -12.04 -11.79 24.98
N SER A 67 -13.27 -11.24 24.96
CA SER A 67 -13.60 -10.09 24.11
C SER A 67 -12.77 -8.86 24.47
N PHE A 68 -12.56 -8.60 25.76
CA PHE A 68 -11.80 -7.46 26.24
C PHE A 68 -10.29 -7.57 25.98
N LEU A 69 -9.75 -8.80 26.01
CA LEU A 69 -8.37 -9.09 25.64
C LEU A 69 -8.11 -8.90 24.13
N VAL A 70 -9.12 -9.08 23.28
CA VAL A 70 -9.00 -8.87 21.82
C VAL A 70 -9.23 -7.40 21.44
N GLU A 71 -10.16 -6.70 22.09
CA GLU A 71 -10.50 -5.31 21.78
C GLU A 71 -9.38 -4.31 22.15
N ARG A 72 -8.70 -4.51 23.29
CA ARG A 72 -7.63 -3.59 23.73
C ARG A 72 -6.47 -3.46 22.74
N PRO A 73 -5.88 -4.56 22.21
CA PRO A 73 -4.86 -4.49 21.17
C PRO A 73 -5.35 -3.81 19.89
N GLN A 74 -6.57 -4.12 19.45
CA GLN A 74 -7.15 -3.54 18.24
C GLN A 74 -7.37 -2.04 18.38
N GLN A 75 -7.88 -1.59 19.53
CA GLN A 75 -8.08 -0.18 19.80
C GLN A 75 -6.75 0.60 19.90
N LYS A 76 -5.71 -0.02 20.48
CA LYS A 76 -4.36 0.56 20.52
C LYS A 76 -3.75 0.67 19.12
N GLN A 77 -3.89 -0.35 18.28
CA GLN A 77 -3.44 -0.32 16.88
C GLN A 77 -4.18 0.74 16.08
N LYS A 78 -5.50 0.86 16.25
CA LYS A 78 -6.31 1.90 15.60
C LYS A 78 -5.84 3.30 15.98
N ARG A 79 -5.64 3.58 17.27
CA ARG A 79 -5.13 4.88 17.74
C ARG A 79 -3.74 5.21 17.16
N ALA A 80 -2.86 4.22 17.08
CA ALA A 80 -1.53 4.41 16.49
C ALA A 80 -1.61 4.69 14.98
N HIS A 81 -2.50 4.01 14.26
CA HIS A 81 -2.76 4.27 12.85
C HIS A 81 -3.33 5.68 12.63
N ASP A 82 -4.34 6.09 13.40
CA ASP A 82 -4.95 7.42 13.30
C ASP A 82 -3.92 8.54 13.58
N GLN A 83 -3.03 8.33 14.56
CA GLN A 83 -1.92 9.25 14.85
C GLN A 83 -0.93 9.34 13.68
N CYS A 84 -0.57 8.20 13.10
CA CYS A 84 0.33 8.11 11.94
C CYS A 84 -0.24 8.86 10.72
N GLU A 85 -1.52 8.64 10.40
CA GLU A 85 -2.21 9.36 9.32
C GLU A 85 -2.27 10.87 9.59
N SER A 86 -2.52 11.28 10.84
CA SER A 86 -2.53 12.71 11.20
C SER A 86 -1.16 13.37 11.01
N LEU A 87 -0.06 12.68 11.34
CA LEU A 87 1.29 13.19 11.12
C LEU A 87 1.61 13.28 9.62
N ARG A 88 1.21 12.26 8.85
CA ARG A 88 1.34 12.26 7.39
C ARG A 88 0.65 13.45 6.76
N GLU A 89 -0.60 13.70 7.16
CA GLU A 89 -1.39 14.82 6.64
C GLU A 89 -0.73 16.15 7.00
N HIS A 90 -0.22 16.29 8.23
CA HIS A 90 0.49 17.50 8.63
C HIS A 90 1.77 17.74 7.80
N GLU A 91 2.57 16.69 7.56
CA GLU A 91 3.75 16.78 6.70
C GLU A 91 3.39 17.10 5.25
N PHE A 92 2.33 16.49 4.72
CA PHE A 92 1.81 16.77 3.39
C PHE A 92 1.39 18.24 3.26
N GLN A 93 0.58 18.76 4.20
CA GLN A 93 0.15 20.15 4.18
C GLN A 93 1.33 21.13 4.29
N ARG A 94 2.35 20.79 5.07
CA ARG A 94 3.60 21.56 5.13
C ARG A 94 4.34 21.53 3.80
N ALA A 95 4.51 20.36 3.20
CA ALA A 95 5.20 20.20 1.92
C ALA A 95 4.46 20.91 0.78
N LEU A 96 3.13 20.86 0.77
CA LEU A 96 2.28 21.55 -0.20
C LEU A 96 2.44 23.07 -0.14
N ARG A 97 2.51 23.64 1.06
CA ARG A 97 2.78 25.08 1.25
C ARG A 97 4.19 25.47 0.81
N GLN A 98 5.17 24.61 1.06
CA GLN A 98 6.58 24.91 0.78
C GLN A 98 6.96 24.71 -0.69
N TYR A 99 6.36 23.71 -1.34
CA TYR A 99 6.72 23.27 -2.68
C TYR A 99 5.45 22.99 -3.51
N PRO A 100 4.65 24.01 -3.83
CA PRO A 100 3.42 23.82 -4.59
C PRO A 100 3.70 23.25 -6.00
N PRO A 101 2.77 22.48 -6.58
CA PRO A 101 2.90 21.95 -7.93
C PRO A 101 2.98 23.09 -8.95
N THR A 102 3.99 23.05 -9.81
CA THR A 102 4.20 24.05 -10.87
C THR A 102 3.69 23.63 -12.23
N ILE A 103 3.41 22.32 -12.39
CA ILE A 103 2.92 21.72 -13.62
C ILE A 103 1.51 21.19 -13.37
N ALA A 104 0.62 21.38 -14.34
CA ALA A 104 -0.76 20.88 -14.33
C ALA A 104 -0.82 19.36 -14.59
N LEU A 105 -0.11 18.59 -13.77
CA LEU A 105 -0.10 17.13 -13.75
C LEU A 105 -0.45 16.63 -12.34
N PRO A 106 -1.04 15.42 -12.21
CA PRO A 106 -1.18 14.77 -10.92
C PRO A 106 0.17 14.70 -10.20
N PHE A 107 0.19 14.95 -8.89
CA PHE A 107 1.41 14.97 -8.08
C PHE A 107 1.32 14.10 -6.84
N VAL A 108 2.49 13.73 -6.32
CA VAL A 108 2.62 13.03 -5.04
C VAL A 108 3.89 13.47 -4.32
N TYR A 109 3.81 13.54 -2.99
CA TYR A 109 4.97 13.72 -2.11
C TYR A 109 5.42 12.38 -1.52
N PRO A 110 6.72 12.15 -1.28
CA PRO A 110 7.22 10.91 -0.69
C PRO A 110 6.55 10.51 0.63
N CYS A 111 6.13 11.49 1.46
CA CYS A 111 5.41 11.22 2.71
C CYS A 111 4.07 10.50 2.49
N GLN A 112 3.42 10.70 1.33
CA GLN A 112 2.18 10.02 0.96
C GLN A 112 2.41 8.59 0.48
N LEU A 113 3.63 8.26 0.03
CA LEU A 113 3.94 6.94 -0.52
C LEU A 113 4.24 5.90 0.55
N LYS A 114 4.79 6.31 1.70
CA LYS A 114 5.19 5.42 2.79
C LYS A 114 3.97 4.91 3.56
N LYS A 115 3.84 3.59 3.71
CA LYS A 115 2.74 2.94 4.46
C LYS A 115 2.88 3.12 5.97
N SER A 116 4.10 3.15 6.49
CA SER A 116 4.41 3.40 7.89
C SER A 116 5.27 4.65 8.06
N PHE A 117 4.95 5.46 9.07
CA PHE A 117 5.96 6.26 9.72
C PHE A 117 6.70 5.33 10.67
N ASP A 118 7.81 4.76 10.20
CA ASP A 118 8.77 4.25 11.16
C ASP A 118 9.33 5.47 11.89
N ASP A 119 8.96 5.60 13.17
CA ASP A 119 9.51 6.56 14.13
C ASP A 119 10.99 6.24 14.46
N GLY A 120 11.54 5.21 13.82
CA GLY A 120 12.94 4.83 13.88
C GLY A 120 13.83 5.73 13.02
N MET A 121 15.09 5.85 13.45
CA MET A 121 16.13 6.48 12.64
C MET A 121 16.23 5.80 11.27
N LEU A 122 16.04 6.58 10.20
CA LEU A 122 16.22 6.10 8.82
C LEU A 122 17.64 5.54 8.66
N GLN A 123 17.73 4.27 8.27
CA GLN A 123 19.01 3.63 8.00
C GLN A 123 19.52 4.05 6.62
N TYR A 124 20.71 4.64 6.58
CA TYR A 124 21.37 4.96 5.32
C TYR A 124 21.89 3.68 4.66
N SER A 125 21.57 3.49 3.38
CA SER A 125 22.10 2.38 2.58
C SER A 125 22.32 2.81 1.13
N PRO A 126 23.34 2.28 0.44
CA PRO A 126 23.53 2.55 -0.98
C PRO A 126 22.34 2.02 -1.79
N SER A 127 21.92 2.74 -2.83
CA SER A 127 20.75 2.35 -3.63
C SER A 127 20.88 0.94 -4.22
N SER A 128 22.10 0.53 -4.59
CA SER A 128 22.40 -0.78 -5.16
C SER A 128 22.18 -1.96 -4.22
N SER A 129 22.08 -1.73 -2.89
CA SER A 129 21.75 -2.77 -1.92
C SER A 129 20.27 -2.79 -1.54
N LEU A 130 19.48 -1.83 -2.01
CA LEU A 130 18.07 -1.67 -1.68
C LEU A 130 17.19 -2.27 -2.78
N GLU A 131 16.12 -2.93 -2.34
CA GLU A 131 15.09 -3.50 -3.21
C GLU A 131 13.87 -2.59 -3.19
N ILE A 132 13.41 -2.17 -4.38
CA ILE A 132 12.24 -1.31 -4.53
C ILE A 132 10.96 -2.16 -4.56
N GLU A 133 9.90 -1.69 -3.90
CA GLU A 133 8.53 -2.19 -4.08
C GLU A 133 7.97 -1.76 -5.46
N LEU A 134 8.48 -2.36 -6.54
CA LEU A 134 8.26 -1.91 -7.92
C LEU A 134 6.78 -1.80 -8.31
N ASP A 135 5.98 -2.84 -8.09
CA ASP A 135 4.58 -2.85 -8.52
C ASP A 135 3.72 -1.84 -7.75
N ALA A 136 3.99 -1.69 -6.45
CA ALA A 136 3.31 -0.73 -5.59
C ALA A 136 3.68 0.70 -5.96
N PHE A 137 4.95 0.96 -6.28
CA PHE A 137 5.39 2.26 -6.78
C PHE A 137 4.79 2.55 -8.16
N HIS A 138 4.85 1.57 -9.07
CA HIS A 138 4.43 1.72 -10.45
C HIS A 138 2.94 2.07 -10.55
N SER A 139 2.09 1.30 -9.86
CA SER A 139 0.63 1.53 -9.84
C SER A 139 0.22 2.90 -9.27
N ARG A 140 1.06 3.48 -8.40
CA ARG A 140 0.75 4.75 -7.72
C ARG A 140 1.35 5.98 -8.37
N CYS A 141 2.44 5.83 -9.12
CA CYS A 141 3.23 6.97 -9.58
C CYS A 141 3.27 7.12 -11.11
N LEU A 142 2.75 6.17 -11.88
CA LEU A 142 2.81 6.23 -13.35
C LEU A 142 2.13 7.51 -13.88
N GLY A 143 2.88 8.33 -14.62
CA GLY A 143 2.39 9.61 -15.15
C GLY A 143 2.27 10.73 -14.11
N ILE A 144 2.75 10.52 -12.87
CA ILE A 144 2.62 11.48 -11.76
C ILE A 144 3.95 12.21 -11.54
N GLN A 145 3.87 13.51 -11.20
CA GLN A 145 5.02 14.30 -10.79
C GLN A 145 5.39 14.05 -9.31
N LEU A 146 6.68 13.86 -9.05
CA LEU A 146 7.24 13.66 -7.71
C LEU A 146 7.74 15.00 -7.15
N LEU A 147 7.15 15.45 -6.05
CA LEU A 147 7.46 16.71 -5.39
C LEU A 147 8.12 16.49 -4.01
N PRO A 148 9.07 17.36 -3.59
CA PRO A 148 9.58 18.53 -4.30
C PRO A 148 10.48 18.19 -5.49
N ALA A 149 10.84 19.18 -6.30
CA ALA A 149 11.75 18.98 -7.42
C ALA A 149 13.13 18.47 -6.95
N GLY A 150 13.59 17.36 -7.52
CA GLY A 150 14.91 16.82 -7.26
C GLY A 150 14.98 15.30 -7.26
N ARG A 151 16.19 14.78 -7.44
CA ARG A 151 16.47 13.34 -7.43
C ARG A 151 16.33 12.71 -6.05
N ASN A 152 16.59 13.48 -4.99
CA ASN A 152 16.41 12.99 -3.62
C ASN A 152 14.95 12.66 -3.32
N THR A 153 14.00 13.39 -3.91
CA THR A 153 12.57 13.06 -3.83
C THR A 153 12.28 11.71 -4.45
N VAL A 154 12.84 11.46 -5.64
CA VAL A 154 12.69 10.17 -6.33
C VAL A 154 13.34 9.05 -5.52
N ALA A 155 14.53 9.28 -4.94
CA ALA A 155 15.18 8.34 -4.05
C ALA A 155 14.31 8.01 -2.83
N GLN A 156 13.75 9.02 -2.16
CA GLN A 156 12.85 8.84 -1.01
C GLN A 156 11.55 8.12 -1.38
N ALA A 157 11.04 8.35 -2.58
CA ALA A 157 9.82 7.73 -3.09
C ALA A 157 10.01 6.24 -3.42
N LEU A 158 11.21 5.86 -3.88
CA LEU A 158 11.57 4.49 -4.24
C LEU A 158 12.15 3.69 -3.07
N CYS A 159 12.72 4.34 -2.06
CA CYS A 159 13.30 3.65 -0.91
C CYS A 159 12.25 2.83 -0.15
N PRO A 160 12.58 1.59 0.25
CA PRO A 160 11.73 0.81 1.13
C PRO A 160 11.56 1.50 2.50
N PRO A 161 10.49 1.18 3.25
CA PRO A 161 10.27 1.71 4.60
C PRO A 161 11.49 1.50 5.51
N GLY A 162 11.80 2.49 6.34
CA GLY A 162 12.96 2.47 7.25
C GLY A 162 14.31 2.81 6.62
N TYR A 163 14.41 2.91 5.29
CA TYR A 163 15.68 3.21 4.60
C TYR A 163 15.71 4.58 3.93
N THR A 164 16.92 5.09 3.73
CA THR A 164 17.18 6.27 2.91
C THR A 164 18.45 6.09 2.10
N THR A 165 18.50 6.72 0.93
CA THR A 165 19.67 6.73 0.06
C THR A 165 19.87 8.10 -0.56
N ARG A 166 21.06 8.32 -1.13
CA ARG A 166 21.39 9.56 -1.83
C ARG A 166 21.83 9.26 -3.25
N PHE A 167 21.22 9.96 -4.19
CA PHE A 167 21.61 9.91 -5.58
C PHE A 167 22.74 10.89 -5.86
N SER A 168 23.80 10.39 -6.50
CA SER A 168 24.82 11.25 -7.10
C SER A 168 24.17 12.27 -8.04
N ILE A 169 24.55 13.54 -7.88
CA ILE A 169 24.11 14.64 -8.73
C ILE A 169 24.69 14.47 -10.15
N MET A 170 25.85 13.84 -10.26
CA MET A 170 26.54 13.62 -11.54
C MET A 170 25.96 12.46 -12.34
N SER A 171 25.43 11.42 -11.68
CA SER A 171 24.90 10.26 -12.38
C SER A 171 23.46 10.47 -12.85
N LYS A 172 23.16 10.11 -14.09
CA LYS A 172 21.79 9.97 -14.63
C LYS A 172 21.23 8.57 -14.42
N ILE A 173 22.09 7.61 -14.09
CA ILE A 173 21.71 6.21 -13.91
C ILE A 173 21.94 5.84 -12.45
N HIS A 174 20.93 5.28 -11.78
CA HIS A 174 21.10 4.70 -10.46
C HIS A 174 20.64 3.26 -10.45
N LEU A 175 21.53 2.40 -9.95
CA LEU A 175 21.28 0.99 -9.79
C LEU A 175 20.59 0.74 -8.45
N TRP A 176 19.62 -0.15 -8.50
CA TRP A 176 18.97 -0.77 -7.36
C TRP A 176 19.24 -2.27 -7.41
N LYS A 177 18.93 -2.98 -6.32
CA LYS A 177 19.11 -4.43 -6.26
C LYS A 177 18.26 -5.15 -7.31
N ASN A 178 17.05 -4.64 -7.59
CA ASN A 178 16.07 -5.25 -8.50
C ASN A 178 15.63 -4.34 -9.66
N ALA A 179 16.26 -3.18 -9.87
CA ALA A 179 15.86 -2.25 -10.93
C ALA A 179 17.00 -1.29 -11.31
N ILE A 180 16.82 -0.59 -12.43
CA ILE A 180 17.66 0.53 -12.83
C ILE A 180 16.77 1.76 -12.97
N THR A 181 17.24 2.92 -12.55
CA THR A 181 16.54 4.20 -12.76
C THR A 181 17.32 5.06 -13.73
N LEU A 182 16.64 5.57 -14.75
CA LEU A 182 17.18 6.45 -15.77
C LEU A 182 16.55 7.83 -15.65
N PHE A 183 17.38 8.83 -15.37
CA PHE A 183 16.99 10.24 -15.30
C PHE A 183 17.33 10.95 -16.59
N VAL A 184 16.31 11.32 -17.35
CA VAL A 184 16.47 12.11 -18.57
C VAL A 184 15.99 13.52 -18.30
N ARG A 185 16.81 14.50 -18.65
CA ARG A 185 16.43 15.91 -18.60
C ARG A 185 16.22 16.42 -20.00
N GLU A 186 15.30 17.35 -20.13
CA GLU A 186 15.24 18.19 -21.29
C GLU A 186 16.61 18.87 -21.49
N SER A 187 17.12 18.78 -22.71
CA SER A 187 18.38 19.43 -23.09
C SER A 187 18.04 20.83 -23.59
N ASP A 188 18.90 21.81 -23.38
CA ASP A 188 18.64 23.19 -23.84
C ASP A 188 18.28 23.19 -25.34
N GLY A 189 17.01 23.46 -25.66
CA GLY A 189 16.48 23.59 -27.03
C GLY A 189 15.76 22.38 -27.62
N LEU A 190 15.59 21.26 -26.91
CA LEU A 190 14.84 20.09 -27.40
C LEU A 190 13.75 19.65 -26.42
N LEU A 191 12.49 19.98 -26.76
CA LEU A 191 11.29 19.47 -26.08
C LEU A 191 11.25 17.92 -26.18
N TYR A 192 10.67 17.24 -25.20
CA TYR A 192 10.53 15.79 -25.24
C TYR A 192 9.64 15.32 -26.39
N SER A 193 8.75 16.16 -26.90
CA SER A 193 8.03 15.94 -28.17
C SER A 193 8.93 15.59 -29.36
N HIS A 194 10.17 16.08 -29.36
CA HIS A 194 11.17 15.77 -30.40
C HIS A 194 12.05 14.56 -30.03
N MET A 195 12.12 14.21 -28.75
CA MET A 195 12.87 13.07 -28.24
C MET A 195 12.07 11.76 -28.39
N LEU A 196 10.77 11.81 -28.09
CA LEU A 196 9.85 10.67 -28.17
C LEU A 196 9.32 10.52 -29.59
N LYS A 197 9.62 9.39 -30.23
CA LYS A 197 9.15 9.03 -31.56
C LYS A 197 8.05 7.99 -31.45
N ARG A 198 6.97 8.19 -32.21
CA ARG A 198 5.85 7.25 -32.29
C ARG A 198 5.87 6.53 -33.62
N GLU A 199 5.83 5.20 -33.56
CA GLU A 199 5.67 4.27 -34.68
C GLU A 199 4.49 3.34 -34.41
N SER A 200 4.12 2.48 -35.38
CA SER A 200 2.99 1.55 -35.26
C SER A 200 3.16 0.59 -34.08
N ALA A 201 4.39 0.13 -33.83
CA ALA A 201 4.73 -0.80 -32.75
C ALA A 201 4.89 -0.12 -31.36
N GLY A 202 4.86 1.21 -31.28
CA GLY A 202 4.89 1.90 -29.98
C GLY A 202 5.62 3.23 -29.99
N VAL A 203 6.08 3.64 -28.80
CA VAL A 203 6.81 4.90 -28.61
C VAL A 203 8.22 4.59 -28.12
N TYR A 204 9.22 5.20 -28.73
CA TYR A 204 10.63 5.00 -28.38
C TYR A 204 11.40 6.31 -28.38
N PHE A 205 12.61 6.28 -27.81
CA PHE A 205 13.54 7.40 -27.85
C PHE A 205 14.99 6.94 -27.87
N ASP A 206 15.85 7.82 -28.35
CA ASP A 206 17.29 7.63 -28.35
C ASP A 206 17.90 8.39 -27.17
N TRP A 207 18.65 7.70 -26.31
CA TRP A 207 19.36 8.28 -25.19
C TRP A 207 20.87 8.11 -25.37
N SER A 208 21.61 9.22 -25.48
CA SER A 208 23.07 9.20 -25.60
C SER A 208 23.72 9.61 -24.28
N ALA A 209 24.64 8.77 -23.80
CA ALA A 209 25.45 9.06 -22.62
C ALA A 209 26.30 10.33 -22.83
N GLN A 210 26.87 10.47 -24.02
CA GLN A 210 27.72 11.60 -24.38
C GLN A 210 26.94 12.92 -24.41
N ALA A 211 25.73 12.93 -25.00
CA ALA A 211 24.86 14.10 -25.00
C ALA A 211 24.47 14.52 -23.57
N GLN A 212 24.37 13.57 -22.66
CA GLN A 212 24.05 13.79 -21.25
C GLN A 212 25.29 14.06 -20.36
N ARG A 213 26.50 14.13 -20.96
CA ARG A 213 27.80 14.24 -20.27
C ARG A 213 27.95 13.19 -19.16
N GLN A 214 27.46 11.98 -19.43
CA GLN A 214 27.45 10.86 -18.50
C GLN A 214 28.57 9.88 -18.85
N GLU A 215 29.46 9.65 -17.90
CA GLU A 215 30.38 8.52 -17.96
C GLU A 215 29.66 7.25 -17.49
N ILE A 216 29.67 6.21 -18.31
CA ILE A 216 29.06 4.92 -18.00
C ILE A 216 30.17 3.89 -17.83
N SER A 217 30.23 3.26 -16.65
CA SER A 217 31.16 2.16 -16.43
C SER A 217 30.78 0.94 -17.27
N SER A 218 31.76 0.11 -17.61
CA SER A 218 31.53 -1.14 -18.35
C SER A 218 30.46 -2.03 -17.66
N ALA A 219 30.47 -2.10 -16.33
CA ALA A 219 29.49 -2.86 -15.56
C ALA A 219 28.04 -2.34 -15.73
N VAL A 220 27.84 -1.01 -15.68
CA VAL A 220 26.51 -0.42 -15.92
C VAL A 220 26.08 -0.63 -17.37
N MET A 221 27.01 -0.48 -18.33
CA MET A 221 26.74 -0.71 -19.74
C MET A 221 26.30 -2.16 -20.00
N GLN A 222 26.98 -3.13 -19.40
CA GLN A 222 26.58 -4.53 -19.45
C GLN A 222 25.19 -4.73 -18.85
N GLN A 223 24.91 -4.19 -17.66
CA GLN A 223 23.59 -4.31 -17.05
C GLN A 223 22.49 -3.74 -17.93
N LEU A 224 22.67 -2.56 -18.52
CA LEU A 224 21.68 -1.95 -19.43
C LEU A 224 21.35 -2.84 -20.64
N ARG A 225 22.34 -3.56 -21.18
CA ARG A 225 22.14 -4.49 -22.31
C ARG A 225 21.35 -5.76 -21.91
N HIS A 226 21.32 -6.12 -20.63
CA HIS A 226 20.61 -7.29 -20.10
C HIS A 226 19.26 -6.92 -19.45
N THR A 227 18.70 -5.76 -19.82
CA THR A 227 17.41 -5.31 -19.30
C THR A 227 16.25 -5.90 -20.10
N GLN A 228 15.02 -5.66 -19.65
CA GLN A 228 13.81 -6.06 -20.36
C GLN A 228 13.86 -5.54 -21.80
N LYS A 229 13.59 -6.41 -22.78
CA LYS A 229 13.58 -6.02 -24.20
C LYS A 229 12.25 -5.37 -24.57
N GLY A 230 12.31 -4.44 -25.52
CA GLY A 230 11.13 -3.88 -26.16
C GLY A 230 10.65 -4.72 -27.35
N ASP A 231 9.80 -4.12 -28.17
CA ASP A 231 9.32 -4.68 -29.42
C ASP A 231 10.46 -4.75 -30.45
N GLU A 232 10.66 -5.93 -31.02
CA GLU A 232 11.70 -6.20 -32.00
C GLU A 232 11.55 -5.36 -33.28
N GLU A 233 10.33 -4.95 -33.63
CA GLU A 233 10.08 -4.09 -34.80
C GLU A 233 10.73 -2.71 -34.66
N LEU A 234 10.96 -2.24 -33.43
CA LEU A 234 11.56 -0.93 -33.12
C LEU A 234 13.08 -1.00 -32.90
N ARG A 235 13.70 -2.17 -33.12
CA ARG A 235 15.11 -2.40 -32.81
C ARG A 235 16.02 -1.40 -33.55
N LEU A 236 17.07 -0.97 -32.87
CA LEU A 236 18.08 -0.07 -33.43
C LEU A 236 19.02 -0.81 -34.39
N ASN A 237 19.56 -1.95 -33.96
CA ASN A 237 20.53 -2.77 -34.69
C ASN A 237 20.67 -4.17 -34.04
N ASP A 238 21.60 -4.99 -34.54
CA ASP A 238 21.82 -6.37 -34.07
C ASP A 238 22.29 -6.48 -32.60
N SER A 239 22.72 -5.38 -31.98
CA SER A 239 23.05 -5.38 -30.54
C SER A 239 21.83 -5.63 -29.64
N TYR A 240 20.61 -5.57 -30.20
CA TYR A 240 19.38 -6.02 -29.55
C TYR A 240 19.45 -7.48 -29.07
N TYR A 241 20.21 -8.33 -29.78
CA TYR A 241 20.39 -9.75 -29.42
C TYR A 241 21.58 -10.01 -28.50
N VAL A 242 22.34 -8.98 -28.13
CA VAL A 242 23.52 -9.13 -27.27
C VAL A 242 23.07 -9.28 -25.81
N GLY A 243 23.09 -10.51 -25.31
CA GLY A 243 22.77 -10.87 -23.92
C GLY A 243 21.90 -12.14 -23.85
N ASP A 244 22.20 -13.03 -22.91
CA ASP A 244 21.45 -14.27 -22.71
C ASP A 244 20.01 -13.97 -22.26
N GLN A 245 19.02 -14.58 -22.94
CA GLN A 245 17.59 -14.44 -22.61
C GLN A 245 17.16 -15.18 -21.32
N SER A 246 18.10 -15.88 -20.67
CA SER A 246 17.79 -16.91 -19.66
C SER A 246 17.80 -16.42 -18.21
N SER A 247 18.07 -15.14 -17.95
CA SER A 247 18.06 -14.55 -16.60
C SER A 247 16.92 -13.55 -16.43
N ALA A 248 16.42 -13.43 -15.20
CA ALA A 248 15.40 -12.46 -14.84
C ALA A 248 15.84 -11.05 -15.27
N THR A 249 15.11 -10.45 -16.20
CA THR A 249 15.49 -9.17 -16.79
C THR A 249 15.27 -8.05 -15.78
N THR A 250 16.28 -7.21 -15.58
CA THR A 250 16.17 -6.07 -14.66
C THR A 250 15.36 -4.96 -15.34
N PRO A 251 14.26 -4.47 -14.75
CA PRO A 251 13.48 -3.39 -15.32
C PRO A 251 14.23 -2.06 -15.23
N VAL A 252 14.05 -1.21 -16.25
CA VAL A 252 14.55 0.17 -16.24
C VAL A 252 13.38 1.13 -16.08
N LEU A 253 13.45 1.99 -15.08
CA LEU A 253 12.44 2.97 -14.73
C LEU A 253 12.83 4.34 -15.30
N LEU A 254 11.96 4.94 -16.10
CA LEU A 254 12.22 6.25 -16.71
C LEU A 254 11.65 7.38 -15.86
N PHE A 255 12.49 8.38 -15.58
CA PHE A 255 12.11 9.63 -14.96
C PHE A 255 12.49 10.81 -15.86
N LEU A 256 11.50 11.58 -16.30
CA LEU A 256 11.68 12.79 -17.10
C LEU A 256 11.63 14.03 -16.21
N GLN A 257 12.50 15.01 -16.46
CA GLN A 257 12.51 16.31 -15.77
C GLN A 257 12.13 17.44 -16.73
N HIS A 258 10.98 18.06 -16.49
CA HIS A 258 10.51 19.24 -17.21
C HIS A 258 11.18 20.52 -16.68
N ALA A 259 11.78 21.36 -17.53
CA ALA A 259 12.25 22.74 -17.22
C ALA A 259 12.85 22.95 -15.81
N LYS A 260 13.77 22.06 -15.38
CA LYS A 260 14.40 22.02 -14.04
C LYS A 260 13.44 21.78 -12.84
N GLY A 261 12.17 21.50 -13.09
CA GLY A 261 11.12 21.22 -12.12
C GLY A 261 11.12 19.76 -11.60
N PRO A 262 9.95 19.25 -11.18
CA PRO A 262 9.81 17.90 -10.65
C PRO A 262 10.10 16.81 -11.68
N TYR A 263 10.45 15.63 -11.18
CA TYR A 263 10.56 14.44 -12.02
C TYR A 263 9.19 13.79 -12.19
N ILE A 264 8.88 13.37 -13.40
CA ILE A 264 7.68 12.62 -13.76
C ILE A 264 8.10 11.17 -13.99
N TYR A 265 7.42 10.23 -13.36
CA TYR A 265 7.66 8.81 -13.60
C TYR A 265 6.90 8.36 -14.84
N CYS A 266 7.63 7.92 -15.88
CA CYS A 266 7.07 7.57 -17.18
C CYS A 266 6.92 6.06 -17.39
N GLY A 267 7.09 5.26 -16.34
CA GLY A 267 6.97 3.81 -16.42
C GLY A 267 8.29 3.11 -16.71
N ARG A 268 8.17 1.89 -17.22
CA ARG A 268 9.24 0.98 -17.58
C ARG A 268 9.63 1.19 -19.04
N ILE A 269 10.91 1.00 -19.33
CA ILE A 269 11.44 1.04 -20.68
C ILE A 269 12.07 -0.27 -21.11
N GLY A 270 11.87 -0.61 -22.38
CA GLY A 270 12.42 -1.80 -23.02
C GLY A 270 13.64 -1.47 -23.87
N TYR A 271 14.70 -2.27 -23.75
CA TYR A 271 15.89 -2.14 -24.57
C TYR A 271 15.61 -2.48 -26.03
N LEU A 272 16.06 -1.63 -26.95
CA LEU A 272 15.93 -1.80 -28.40
C LEU A 272 17.28 -1.88 -29.12
N GLY A 273 18.39 -1.69 -28.42
CA GLY A 273 19.74 -1.73 -28.99
C GLY A 273 20.64 -0.59 -28.51
N PHE A 274 21.91 -0.71 -28.86
CA PHE A 274 23.01 0.16 -28.48
C PHE A 274 23.97 0.39 -29.65
N GLU A 275 24.51 1.60 -29.74
CA GLU A 275 25.55 2.00 -30.68
C GLU A 275 26.82 2.39 -29.90
N SER A 276 27.88 1.61 -30.10
CA SER A 276 29.14 1.74 -29.33
C SER A 276 29.85 3.06 -29.61
N ASP A 277 29.89 3.50 -30.85
CA ASP A 277 30.68 4.67 -31.28
C ASP A 277 30.14 5.97 -30.67
N SER A 278 28.82 6.07 -30.48
CA SER A 278 28.12 7.25 -29.97
C SER A 278 27.62 7.09 -28.51
N VAL A 279 27.85 5.91 -27.92
CA VAL A 279 27.29 5.46 -26.63
C VAL A 279 25.80 5.78 -26.53
N LYS A 280 25.06 5.41 -27.58
CA LYS A 280 23.62 5.68 -27.73
C LYS A 280 22.82 4.43 -27.51
N PHE A 281 21.81 4.52 -26.65
CA PHE A 281 20.84 3.46 -26.41
C PHE A 281 19.50 3.86 -27.04
N ARG A 282 18.78 2.89 -27.59
CA ARG A 282 17.37 3.08 -27.95
C ARG A 282 16.49 2.35 -26.95
N TRP A 283 15.43 3.04 -26.52
CA TRP A 283 14.51 2.56 -25.50
C TRP A 283 13.06 2.71 -25.95
N GLN A 284 12.23 1.70 -25.75
CA GLN A 284 10.77 1.76 -25.92
C GLN A 284 10.09 2.10 -24.60
N LEU A 285 9.03 2.89 -24.61
CA LEU A 285 8.12 3.05 -23.47
C LEU A 285 7.11 1.91 -23.45
N LEU A 286 7.23 1.02 -22.46
CA LEU A 286 6.38 -0.17 -22.36
C LEU A 286 4.99 0.16 -21.80
N ASP A 287 4.91 1.13 -20.89
CA ASP A 287 3.68 1.48 -20.18
C ASP A 287 2.89 2.62 -20.87
N VAL A 288 3.15 2.84 -22.16
CA VAL A 288 2.49 3.89 -22.96
C VAL A 288 0.97 3.78 -22.98
N ALA A 289 0.44 2.55 -23.05
CA ALA A 289 -1.00 2.32 -23.10
C ALA A 289 -1.71 2.58 -21.76
N ALA A 290 -1.00 2.41 -20.65
CA ALA A 290 -1.51 2.65 -19.30
C ALA A 290 -1.44 4.12 -18.90
N MET A 291 -0.60 4.90 -19.57
CA MET A 291 -0.59 6.34 -19.40
C MET A 291 -1.72 6.97 -20.22
N ASP A 292 -2.67 7.61 -19.54
CA ASP A 292 -3.72 8.40 -20.20
C ASP A 292 -3.14 9.72 -20.73
N TRP A 293 -2.28 9.62 -21.75
CA TRP A 293 -1.74 10.76 -22.48
C TRP A 293 -2.80 11.50 -23.32
N ARG A 294 -4.08 11.12 -23.21
CA ARG A 294 -5.18 11.74 -23.96
C ARG A 294 -5.63 13.08 -23.38
N LEU A 295 -5.04 13.54 -22.28
CA LEU A 295 -5.28 14.88 -21.74
C LEU A 295 -4.44 15.92 -22.49
N ASP A 296 -4.91 16.21 -23.71
CA ASP A 296 -4.45 17.24 -24.63
C ASP A 296 -2.99 17.13 -25.08
N HIS A 297 -2.72 17.62 -26.28
CA HIS A 297 -1.37 17.90 -26.79
C HIS A 297 -0.47 18.70 -25.82
N LYS A 298 -1.01 19.20 -24.70
CA LYS A 298 -0.32 19.89 -23.62
C LYS A 298 0.62 18.99 -22.82
N VAL A 299 0.31 17.73 -22.53
CA VAL A 299 1.24 16.88 -21.75
C VAL A 299 2.50 16.54 -22.53
N LEU A 300 2.40 16.45 -23.87
CA LEU A 300 3.55 16.35 -24.80
C LEU A 300 4.08 17.72 -25.27
N GLN A 301 3.52 18.84 -24.81
CA GLN A 301 4.12 20.18 -24.97
C GLN A 301 4.84 20.62 -23.69
N VAL A 302 4.39 20.10 -22.56
CA VAL A 302 5.02 20.14 -21.24
C VAL A 302 6.17 19.13 -21.25
N LEU A 303 5.93 17.88 -21.65
CA LEU A 303 7.03 16.97 -22.01
C LEU A 303 7.55 17.33 -23.41
#